data_AF-A0A6N1X691-F1
#
_entry.id   AF-A0A6N1X691-F1
#
_cell.length_a   1.000
_cell.length_b   1.000
_cell.length_c   1.000
_cell.angle_alpha   90.00
_cell.angle_beta   90.00
_cell.angle_gamma   90.00
#
_symmetry.space_group_name_H-M   'P 1'
#
loop_
_entity.id
_entity.type
_entity.pdbx_description
1 polymer ?
#
loop_
_entity_poly.entity_id
_entity_poly.type
_entity_poly.pdbx_seq_one_letter_code
_entity_poly.pdbx_strand_id
1 'polypeptide(L)'
;MAFLLSRDPLTPQRTLAARMAPGTRVVTAAQMAAWSEAEGLIAAARAQADAIVEEARAAYQRECERGHADGLADAQMAQAEKMIETVGRTVDYFAQVEADMVALVMGAVRKIIENYDDAERVLIVVGNALSVVRNQKQMTLRLHPQQVEVVRARVNDLLLSYPGVGYLDIVADGRLGLHACILESEIGLVEASIDGQIQALERAFQKVLGSRV
;
A
#
# COMPACT_ATOMS: atom_id res chain seq x y z
N MET A 1 2.06 49.05 12.98
CA MET A 1 0.60 48.85 12.99
C MET A 1 0.17 48.68 14.44
N ALA A 2 -0.41 49.72 15.05
CA ALA A 2 -0.83 49.69 16.44
C ALA A 2 -2.04 48.75 16.57
N PHE A 3 -1.87 47.62 17.25
CA PHE A 3 -2.99 46.82 17.72
C PHE A 3 -3.82 47.70 18.66
N LEU A 4 -4.97 48.16 18.18
CA LEU A 4 -6.02 48.70 19.04
C LEU A 4 -6.31 47.62 20.08
N LEU A 5 -5.94 47.89 21.34
CA LEU A 5 -6.38 47.09 22.48
C LEU A 5 -7.91 47.03 22.40
N SER A 6 -8.42 45.89 21.92
CA SER A 6 -9.84 45.62 21.87
C SER A 6 -10.32 45.75 23.30
N ARG A 7 -11.17 46.75 23.55
CA ARG A 7 -11.88 46.85 24.82
C ARG A 7 -12.61 45.54 24.96
N ASP A 8 -12.34 44.80 26.04
CA ASP A 8 -13.11 43.60 26.34
C ASP A 8 -14.59 44.02 26.41
N PRO A 9 -15.43 43.63 25.44
CA PRO A 9 -16.81 44.07 25.37
C PRO A 9 -17.62 43.54 26.57
N LEU A 10 -17.07 42.59 27.32
CA LEU A 10 -17.68 41.97 28.49
C LEU A 10 -17.29 42.64 29.81
N THR A 11 -16.37 43.63 29.81
CA THR A 11 -15.97 44.34 31.03
C THR A 11 -15.99 45.88 30.85
N PRO A 12 -17.15 46.54 31.09
CA PRO A 12 -17.22 47.99 30.99
C PRO A 12 -16.40 48.67 32.11
N GLN A 13 -15.40 49.47 31.73
CA GLN A 13 -14.52 50.18 32.69
C GLN A 13 -15.13 51.46 33.29
N ARG A 14 -16.28 51.93 32.81
CA ARG A 14 -16.92 53.16 33.30
C ARG A 14 -18.04 52.86 34.29
N THR A 15 -17.85 53.26 35.54
CA THR A 15 -18.88 53.22 36.57
C THR A 15 -19.79 54.45 36.45
N LEU A 16 -21.01 54.23 35.93
CA LEU A 16 -22.07 55.25 35.92
C LEU A 16 -22.69 55.32 37.32
N ALA A 17 -22.63 56.47 37.99
CA ALA A 17 -23.24 56.70 39.30
C ALA A 17 -24.08 57.98 39.25
N ALA A 18 -25.31 57.93 39.77
CA ALA A 18 -26.13 59.13 39.94
C ALA A 18 -25.47 60.00 41.03
N ARG A 19 -25.02 61.20 40.67
CA ARG A 19 -24.39 62.15 41.60
C ARG A 19 -25.18 63.44 41.65
N MET A 20 -25.38 63.97 42.85
CA MET A 20 -25.83 65.34 43.03
C MET A 20 -24.69 66.32 42.78
N ALA A 21 -25.02 67.53 42.31
CA ALA A 21 -24.02 68.57 42.09
C ALA A 21 -23.31 68.93 43.42
N PRO A 22 -21.96 68.99 43.45
CA PRO A 22 -21.21 69.39 44.64
C PRO A 22 -21.65 70.79 45.12
N GLY A 23 -21.87 70.95 46.42
CA GLY A 23 -22.26 72.24 47.02
C GLY A 23 -23.78 72.45 47.21
N THR A 24 -24.62 71.48 46.84
CA THR A 24 -26.07 71.53 47.08
C THR A 24 -26.36 71.35 48.58
N ARG A 25 -26.83 72.39 49.29
CA ARG A 25 -27.13 72.35 50.74
C ARG A 25 -28.57 71.97 51.09
N VAL A 26 -29.52 72.20 50.18
CA VAL A 26 -30.94 71.87 50.38
C VAL A 26 -31.43 71.10 49.16
N VAL A 27 -31.98 69.91 49.37
CA VAL A 27 -32.53 69.04 48.33
C VAL A 27 -34.04 69.19 48.29
N THR A 28 -34.59 69.58 47.15
CA THR A 28 -36.04 69.62 46.95
C THR A 28 -36.63 68.23 46.76
N ALA A 29 -37.92 68.05 47.06
CA ALA A 29 -38.61 66.76 46.84
C ALA A 29 -38.51 66.29 45.37
N ALA A 30 -38.60 67.21 44.40
CA ALA A 30 -38.46 66.89 42.98
C ALA A 30 -37.04 66.40 42.62
N GLN A 31 -35.99 67.00 43.20
CA GLN A 31 -34.61 66.55 42.99
C GLN A 31 -34.34 65.19 43.64
N MET A 32 -34.94 64.93 44.81
CA MET A 32 -34.86 63.62 45.46
C MET A 32 -35.53 62.52 44.63
N ALA A 33 -36.71 62.79 44.07
CA ALA A 33 -37.42 61.85 43.19
C ALA A 33 -36.61 61.56 41.91
N ALA A 34 -36.11 62.60 41.23
CA ALA A 34 -35.30 62.45 40.03
C ALA A 34 -33.98 61.68 40.28
N TRP A 35 -33.35 61.87 41.45
CA TRP A 35 -32.17 61.10 41.82
C TRP A 35 -32.49 59.63 42.08
N SER A 36 -33.60 59.32 42.77
CA SER A 36 -34.06 57.94 43.00
C SER A 36 -34.44 57.23 41.69
N GLU A 37 -35.12 57.91 40.76
CA GLU A 37 -35.42 57.37 39.43
C GLU A 37 -34.14 57.10 38.62
N ALA A 38 -33.17 58.01 38.67
CA ALA A 38 -31.88 57.83 38.01
C ALA A 38 -31.07 56.65 38.59
N GLU A 39 -31.09 56.45 39.92
CA GLU A 39 -30.50 55.26 40.54
C GLU A 39 -31.20 53.97 40.09
N GLY A 40 -32.53 53.97 40.04
CA GLY A 40 -33.31 52.84 39.55
C GLY A 40 -33.00 52.48 38.09
N LEU A 41 -32.89 53.48 37.22
CA LEU A 41 -32.52 53.28 35.81
C LEU A 41 -31.10 52.74 35.66
N ILE A 42 -30.13 53.27 36.42
CA ILE A 42 -28.75 52.77 36.42
C ILE A 42 -28.69 51.33 36.94
N ALA A 43 -29.43 51.00 37.99
CA ALA A 43 -29.49 49.64 38.53
C ALA A 43 -30.09 48.66 37.51
N ALA A 44 -31.20 49.02 36.86
CA ALA A 44 -31.81 48.21 35.80
C ALA A 44 -30.87 48.02 34.59
N ALA A 45 -30.18 49.09 34.17
CA ALA A 45 -29.22 49.02 33.08
C ALA A 45 -28.01 48.11 33.41
N ARG A 46 -27.54 48.12 34.67
CA ARG A 46 -26.49 47.20 35.13
C ARG A 46 -26.97 45.75 35.13
N ALA A 47 -28.14 45.47 35.68
CA ALA A 47 -28.70 44.13 35.69
C ALA A 47 -28.90 43.57 34.27
N GLN A 48 -29.36 44.42 33.34
CA GLN A 48 -29.48 44.03 31.93
C GLN A 48 -28.12 43.81 31.27
N ALA A 49 -27.12 44.65 31.55
CA ALA A 49 -25.76 44.48 31.03
C ALA A 49 -25.13 43.17 31.53
N ASP A 50 -25.26 42.87 32.83
CA ASP A 50 -24.76 41.63 33.42
C ASP A 50 -25.45 40.40 32.79
N ALA A 51 -26.77 40.47 32.58
CA ALA A 51 -27.52 39.40 31.91
C ALA A 51 -27.04 39.16 30.46
N ILE A 52 -26.81 40.23 29.69
CA ILE A 52 -26.28 40.14 28.31
C ILE A 52 -24.88 39.51 28.31
N VAL A 53 -24.02 39.89 29.25
CA VAL A 53 -22.65 39.36 29.35
C VAL A 53 -22.68 37.86 29.67
N GLU A 54 -23.51 37.43 30.61
CA GLU A 54 -23.64 36.01 30.96
C GLU A 54 -24.25 35.19 29.83
N GLU A 55 -25.27 35.71 29.13
CA GLU A 55 -25.83 35.04 27.95
C GLU A 55 -24.81 34.92 26.82
N ALA A 56 -24.04 35.99 26.55
CA ALA A 56 -22.99 35.99 25.54
C ALA A 56 -21.89 34.98 25.88
N ARG A 57 -21.48 34.87 27.15
CA ARG A 57 -20.51 33.87 27.62
C ARG A 57 -21.03 32.44 27.43
N ALA A 58 -22.30 32.19 27.80
CA ALA A 58 -22.92 30.89 27.64
C ALA A 58 -23.10 30.50 26.16
N ALA A 59 -23.43 31.46 25.28
CA ALA A 59 -23.49 31.24 23.85
C ALA A 59 -22.10 30.93 23.26
N TYR A 60 -21.08 31.70 23.64
CA TYR A 60 -19.70 31.47 23.22
C TYR A 60 -19.19 30.07 23.60
N GLN A 61 -19.40 29.66 24.86
CA GLN A 61 -19.01 28.34 25.33
C GLN A 61 -19.68 27.21 24.53
N ARG A 62 -20.99 27.31 24.28
CA ARG A 62 -21.73 26.33 23.47
C ARG A 62 -21.21 26.23 22.05
N GLU A 63 -20.92 27.35 21.40
CA GLU A 63 -20.38 27.35 20.04
C GLU A 63 -18.92 26.82 20.00
N CYS A 64 -18.10 27.10 21.02
CA CYS A 64 -16.78 26.50 21.16
C CYS A 64 -16.85 24.98 21.31
N GLU A 65 -17.76 24.48 22.16
CA GLU A 65 -17.97 23.04 22.35
C GLU A 65 -18.46 22.39 21.05
N ARG A 66 -19.41 23.02 20.35
CA ARG A 66 -19.90 22.52 19.05
C ARG A 66 -18.79 22.48 18.01
N GLY A 67 -18.07 23.59 17.82
CA GLY A 67 -16.99 23.66 16.84
C GLY A 67 -15.84 22.69 17.14
N HIS A 68 -15.55 22.44 18.42
CA HIS A 68 -14.57 21.43 18.82
C HIS A 68 -15.06 20.01 18.51
N ALA A 69 -16.33 19.70 18.78
CA ALA A 69 -16.91 18.40 18.47
C ALA A 69 -16.95 18.14 16.95
N ASP A 70 -17.40 19.11 16.17
CA ASP A 70 -17.45 19.03 14.70
C ASP A 70 -16.03 18.87 14.12
N GLY A 71 -15.09 19.72 14.56
CA GLY A 71 -13.71 19.65 14.11
C GLY A 71 -13.01 18.34 14.49
N LEU A 72 -13.34 17.75 15.65
CA LEU A 72 -12.83 16.45 16.05
C LEU A 72 -13.39 15.33 15.15
N ALA A 73 -14.68 15.37 14.82
CA ALA A 73 -15.30 14.40 13.93
C ALA A 73 -14.69 14.46 12.52
N ASP A 74 -14.57 15.67 11.96
CA ASP A 74 -13.95 15.89 10.64
C ASP A 74 -12.49 15.43 10.61
N ALA A 75 -11.72 15.73 11.66
CA ALA A 75 -10.33 15.30 11.76
C ALA A 75 -10.20 13.77 11.82
N GLN A 76 -11.10 13.10 12.55
CA GLN A 76 -11.11 11.63 12.60
C GLN A 76 -11.44 11.01 11.24
N MET A 77 -12.40 11.56 10.50
CA MET A 77 -12.73 11.11 9.15
C MET A 77 -11.54 11.30 8.19
N ALA A 78 -10.95 12.49 8.16
CA ALA A 78 -9.79 12.79 7.33
C ALA A 78 -8.57 11.91 7.67
N GLN A 79 -8.39 11.58 8.96
CA GLN A 79 -7.34 10.66 9.39
C GLN A 79 -7.60 9.23 8.88
N ALA A 80 -8.84 8.74 8.98
CA ALA A 80 -9.21 7.42 8.49
C ALA A 80 -9.00 7.30 6.97
N GLU A 81 -9.40 8.31 6.20
CA GLU A 81 -9.16 8.38 4.76
C GLU A 81 -7.66 8.30 4.42
N LYS A 82 -6.83 9.12 5.07
CA LYS A 82 -5.37 9.08 4.88
C LYS A 82 -4.76 7.73 5.26
N MET A 83 -5.28 7.09 6.30
CA MET A 83 -4.81 5.77 6.72
C MET A 83 -5.12 4.72 5.65
N ILE A 84 -6.34 4.70 5.12
CA ILE A 84 -6.75 3.79 4.03
C ILE A 84 -5.91 4.04 2.79
N GLU A 85 -5.72 5.31 2.41
CA GLU A 85 -4.89 5.69 1.26
C GLU A 85 -3.44 5.20 1.42
N THR A 86 -2.86 5.39 2.61
CA THR A 86 -1.49 4.97 2.90
C THR A 86 -1.33 3.46 2.82
N VAL A 87 -2.30 2.70 3.36
CA VAL A 87 -2.31 1.24 3.26
C VAL A 87 -2.42 0.81 1.81
N GLY A 88 -3.33 1.40 1.03
CA GLY A 88 -3.49 1.11 -0.40
C GLY A 88 -2.18 1.32 -1.18
N ARG A 89 -1.56 2.50 -1.03
CA ARG A 89 -0.26 2.80 -1.66
C ARG A 89 0.83 1.82 -1.27
N THR A 90 0.83 1.34 -0.03
CA THR A 90 1.82 0.38 0.46
C THR A 90 1.62 -1.00 -0.19
N VAL A 91 0.37 -1.46 -0.30
CA VAL A 91 0.04 -2.71 -0.98
C VAL A 91 0.45 -2.66 -2.45
N ASP A 92 0.08 -1.59 -3.16
CA ASP A 92 0.41 -1.40 -4.58
C ASP A 92 1.94 -1.36 -4.78
N TYR A 93 2.66 -0.67 -3.90
CA TYR A 93 4.12 -0.60 -3.94
C TYR A 93 4.76 -1.98 -3.81
N PHE A 94 4.34 -2.79 -2.82
CA PHE A 94 4.90 -4.12 -2.64
C PHE A 94 4.56 -5.05 -3.80
N ALA A 95 3.33 -4.99 -4.33
CA ALA A 95 2.95 -5.76 -5.50
C ALA A 95 3.83 -5.43 -6.72
N GLN A 96 4.13 -4.14 -6.93
CA GLN A 96 5.03 -3.72 -8.01
C GLN A 96 6.46 -4.20 -7.78
N VAL A 97 7.00 -4.06 -6.56
CA VAL A 97 8.35 -4.52 -6.22
C VAL A 97 8.49 -6.03 -6.41
N GLU A 98 7.47 -6.81 -6.03
CA GLU A 98 7.46 -8.25 -6.26
C GLU A 98 7.48 -8.59 -7.75
N ALA A 99 6.66 -7.91 -8.57
CA ALA A 99 6.65 -8.11 -10.01
C ALA A 99 8.00 -7.76 -10.66
N ASP A 100 8.60 -6.62 -10.28
CA ASP A 100 9.90 -6.17 -10.77
C ASP A 100 11.02 -7.15 -10.38
N MET A 101 10.96 -7.70 -9.17
CA MET A 101 11.92 -8.70 -8.69
C MET A 101 11.81 -10.00 -9.49
N VAL A 102 10.59 -10.49 -9.77
CA VAL A 102 10.39 -11.66 -10.64
C VAL A 102 10.99 -11.39 -12.03
N ALA A 103 10.67 -10.25 -12.63
CA ALA A 103 11.18 -9.90 -13.95
C ALA A 103 12.71 -9.83 -13.98
N LEU A 104 13.33 -9.24 -12.95
CA LEU A 104 14.78 -9.15 -12.81
C LEU A 104 15.44 -10.53 -12.70
N VAL A 105 14.91 -11.41 -11.83
CA VAL A 105 15.44 -12.76 -11.64
C VAL A 105 15.29 -13.59 -12.90
N MET A 106 14.12 -13.55 -13.54
CA MET A 106 13.87 -14.27 -14.79
C MET A 106 14.77 -13.76 -15.92
N GLY A 107 15.02 -12.46 -16.01
CA GLY A 107 15.97 -11.86 -16.94
C GLY A 107 17.41 -12.35 -16.70
N ALA A 108 17.83 -12.41 -15.43
CA ALA A 108 19.15 -12.94 -15.06
C ALA A 108 19.31 -14.42 -15.42
N VAL A 109 18.31 -15.25 -15.11
CA VAL A 109 18.29 -16.69 -15.45
C VAL A 109 18.38 -16.87 -16.97
N ARG A 110 17.59 -16.13 -17.75
CA ARG A 110 17.62 -16.19 -19.21
C ARG A 110 18.99 -15.82 -19.76
N LYS A 111 19.60 -14.75 -19.24
CA LYS A 111 20.96 -14.32 -19.64
C LYS A 111 22.04 -15.35 -19.29
N ILE A 112 21.91 -16.05 -18.17
CA ILE A 112 22.84 -17.13 -17.80
C ILE A 112 22.73 -18.28 -18.82
N ILE A 113 21.50 -18.68 -19.17
CA ILE A 113 21.24 -19.75 -20.14
C ILE A 113 21.75 -19.36 -21.53
N GLU A 114 21.60 -18.10 -21.92
CA GLU A 114 22.10 -17.54 -23.18
C GLU A 114 23.63 -17.64 -23.34
N ASN A 115 24.39 -17.77 -22.26
CA ASN A 115 25.85 -17.92 -22.32
C ASN A 115 26.33 -19.35 -22.61
N TYR A 116 25.45 -20.36 -22.46
CA TYR A 116 25.78 -21.74 -22.82
C TYR A 116 25.69 -21.95 -24.32
N ASP A 117 26.52 -22.85 -24.85
CA ASP A 117 26.39 -23.24 -26.25
C ASP A 117 25.15 -24.13 -26.49
N ASP A 118 24.74 -24.28 -27.75
CA ASP A 118 23.56 -25.06 -28.10
C ASP A 118 23.70 -26.56 -27.74
N ALA A 119 24.93 -27.08 -27.73
CA ALA A 119 25.22 -28.48 -27.42
C ALA A 119 25.07 -28.77 -25.92
N GLU A 120 25.61 -27.90 -25.07
CA GLU A 120 25.48 -27.93 -23.62
C GLU A 120 24.00 -27.80 -23.23
N ARG A 121 23.28 -26.86 -23.84
CA ARG A 121 21.85 -26.66 -23.61
C ARG A 121 21.03 -27.91 -23.89
N VAL A 122 21.24 -28.57 -25.04
CA VAL A 122 20.48 -29.78 -25.36
C VAL A 122 20.84 -30.94 -24.42
N LEU A 123 22.10 -31.09 -24.03
CA LEU A 123 22.53 -32.12 -23.09
C LEU A 123 21.90 -31.91 -21.69
N ILE A 124 21.80 -30.67 -21.24
CA ILE A 124 21.10 -30.32 -19.98
C ILE A 124 19.62 -30.72 -20.06
N VAL A 125 18.94 -30.40 -21.17
CA VAL A 125 17.52 -30.75 -21.37
C VAL A 125 17.32 -32.26 -21.36
N VAL A 126 18.17 -33.01 -22.05
CA VAL A 126 18.12 -34.48 -22.10
C VAL A 126 18.41 -35.08 -20.72
N GLY A 127 19.43 -34.61 -20.00
CA GLY A 127 19.73 -35.06 -18.65
C GLY A 127 18.57 -34.81 -17.68
N ASN A 128 17.92 -33.65 -17.79
CA ASN A 128 16.72 -33.34 -17.02
C ASN A 128 15.57 -34.31 -17.31
N ALA A 129 15.30 -34.62 -18.59
CA ALA A 129 14.27 -35.59 -18.96
C ALA A 129 14.58 -36.98 -18.40
N LEU A 130 15.84 -37.42 -18.50
CA LEU A 130 16.30 -38.71 -17.96
C LEU A 130 16.22 -38.76 -16.44
N SER A 131 16.41 -37.64 -15.73
CA SER A 131 16.38 -37.60 -14.25
C SER A 131 15.00 -37.94 -13.66
N VAL A 132 13.93 -37.67 -14.42
CA VAL A 132 12.54 -37.91 -14.02
C VAL A 132 12.17 -39.39 -14.17
N VAL A 133 12.76 -40.07 -15.16
CA VAL A 133 12.45 -41.46 -15.50
C VAL A 133 13.46 -42.40 -14.83
N ARG A 134 13.01 -43.22 -13.90
CA ARG A 134 13.86 -44.19 -13.17
C ARG A 134 13.50 -45.63 -13.54
N ASN A 135 14.51 -46.49 -13.63
CA ASN A 135 14.40 -47.94 -13.82
C ASN A 135 13.65 -48.39 -15.09
N GLN A 136 13.87 -47.71 -16.23
CA GLN A 136 13.26 -48.08 -17.52
C GLN A 136 14.32 -48.68 -18.45
N LYS A 137 14.03 -49.87 -18.99
CA LYS A 137 15.01 -50.63 -19.80
C LYS A 137 15.07 -50.17 -21.25
N GLN A 138 13.99 -49.65 -21.81
CA GLN A 138 13.92 -49.17 -23.19
C GLN A 138 13.19 -47.84 -23.24
N MET A 139 13.81 -46.85 -23.87
CA MET A 139 13.25 -45.52 -24.04
C MET A 139 13.59 -44.96 -25.42
N THR A 140 12.74 -44.10 -25.94
CA THR A 140 12.96 -43.37 -27.19
C THR A 140 13.07 -41.89 -26.91
N LEU A 141 14.21 -41.28 -27.22
CA LEU A 141 14.45 -39.85 -27.13
C LEU A 141 14.23 -39.21 -28.49
N ARG A 142 13.23 -38.33 -28.58
CA ARG A 142 12.96 -37.50 -29.76
C ARG A 142 13.58 -36.12 -29.60
N LEU A 143 14.32 -35.69 -30.61
CA LEU A 143 15.05 -34.42 -30.66
C LEU A 143 14.92 -33.76 -32.03
N HIS A 144 15.16 -32.46 -32.09
CA HIS A 144 15.30 -31.77 -33.37
C HIS A 144 16.46 -32.39 -34.19
N PRO A 145 16.32 -32.57 -35.52
CA PRO A 145 17.32 -33.23 -36.36
C PRO A 145 18.75 -32.66 -36.22
N GLN A 146 18.88 -31.36 -36.00
CA GLN A 146 20.19 -30.69 -35.84
C GLN A 146 20.93 -31.09 -34.55
N GLN A 147 20.23 -31.63 -33.55
CA GLN A 147 20.82 -31.98 -32.25
C GLN A 147 21.08 -33.48 -32.09
N VAL A 148 20.57 -34.32 -33.00
CA VAL A 148 20.66 -35.78 -32.90
C VAL A 148 22.12 -36.25 -32.83
N GLU A 149 22.99 -35.74 -33.71
CA GLU A 149 24.40 -36.15 -33.74
C GLU A 149 25.17 -35.68 -32.51
N VAL A 150 24.86 -34.47 -32.01
CA VAL A 150 25.46 -33.91 -30.79
C VAL A 150 25.16 -34.82 -29.58
N VAL A 151 23.90 -35.20 -29.42
CA VAL A 151 23.48 -36.06 -28.30
C VAL A 151 23.97 -37.50 -28.49
N ARG A 152 23.96 -38.03 -29.72
CA ARG A 152 24.47 -39.37 -30.03
C ARG A 152 25.95 -39.52 -29.68
N ALA A 153 26.76 -38.50 -29.94
CA ALA A 153 28.19 -38.50 -29.59
C ALA A 153 28.45 -38.54 -28.08
N ARG A 154 27.49 -38.08 -27.26
CA ARG A 154 27.60 -37.96 -25.79
C ARG A 154 26.68 -38.91 -25.02
N VAL A 155 25.95 -39.78 -25.72
CA VAL A 155 24.92 -40.64 -25.10
C VAL A 155 25.50 -41.59 -24.06
N ASN A 156 26.71 -42.12 -24.30
CA ASN A 156 27.38 -43.02 -23.37
C ASN A 156 27.72 -42.30 -22.05
N ASP A 157 28.20 -41.05 -22.12
CA ASP A 157 28.51 -40.23 -20.94
C ASP A 157 27.23 -39.94 -20.13
N LEU A 158 26.11 -39.68 -20.81
CA LEU A 158 24.80 -39.50 -20.18
C LEU A 158 24.34 -40.78 -19.47
N LEU A 159 24.42 -41.94 -20.13
CA LEU A 159 23.98 -43.22 -19.57
C LEU A 159 24.81 -43.65 -18.34
N LEU A 160 26.11 -43.30 -18.29
CA LEU A 160 26.93 -43.53 -17.10
C LEU A 160 26.41 -42.79 -15.86
N SER A 161 25.80 -41.62 -16.05
CA SER A 161 25.19 -40.83 -14.97
C SER A 161 23.81 -41.35 -14.54
N TYR A 162 23.18 -42.20 -15.37
CA TYR A 162 21.84 -42.75 -15.13
C TYR A 162 21.81 -44.28 -15.32
N PRO A 163 22.43 -45.07 -14.42
CA PRO A 163 22.58 -46.52 -14.58
C PRO A 163 21.27 -47.33 -14.55
N GLY A 164 20.14 -46.69 -14.21
CA GLY A 164 18.80 -47.28 -14.28
C GLY A 164 18.17 -47.26 -15.68
N VAL A 165 18.87 -46.69 -16.67
CA VAL A 165 18.46 -46.60 -18.07
C VAL A 165 19.18 -47.68 -18.88
N GLY A 166 18.43 -48.59 -19.50
CA GLY A 166 19.01 -49.70 -20.27
C GLY A 166 19.47 -49.28 -21.67
N TYR A 167 18.51 -48.99 -22.55
CA TYR A 167 18.75 -48.62 -23.94
C TYR A 167 17.97 -47.35 -24.29
N LEU A 168 18.65 -46.41 -24.96
CA LEU A 168 18.10 -45.14 -25.40
C LEU A 168 18.16 -45.05 -26.92
N ASP A 169 17.02 -45.18 -27.59
CA ASP A 169 16.90 -44.95 -29.03
C ASP A 169 16.75 -43.46 -29.31
N ILE A 170 17.53 -42.91 -30.25
CA ILE A 170 17.50 -41.47 -30.56
C ILE A 170 16.90 -41.27 -31.95
N VAL A 171 15.74 -40.60 -31.98
CA VAL A 171 14.93 -40.37 -33.18
C VAL A 171 14.84 -38.86 -33.46
N ALA A 172 14.91 -38.49 -34.74
CA ALA A 172 14.74 -37.12 -35.17
C ALA A 172 13.24 -36.77 -35.30
N ASP A 173 12.78 -35.69 -34.67
CA ASP A 173 11.45 -35.10 -34.85
C ASP A 173 11.60 -33.60 -35.17
N GLY A 174 11.35 -33.23 -36.43
CA GLY A 174 11.47 -31.84 -36.91
C GLY A 174 10.39 -30.89 -36.40
N ARG A 175 9.38 -31.38 -35.67
CA ARG A 175 8.35 -30.53 -35.05
C ARG A 175 8.79 -29.97 -33.69
N LEU A 176 9.86 -30.52 -33.12
CA LEU A 176 10.42 -30.07 -31.84
C LEU A 176 11.33 -28.86 -32.02
N GLY A 177 11.34 -27.96 -31.04
CA GLY A 177 12.30 -26.86 -30.99
C GLY A 177 13.73 -27.37 -30.76
N LEU A 178 14.71 -26.52 -31.07
CA LEU A 178 16.15 -26.86 -30.93
C LEU A 178 16.59 -27.22 -29.51
N HIS A 179 15.87 -26.75 -28.50
CA HIS A 179 16.19 -26.95 -27.09
C HIS A 179 15.05 -27.68 -26.35
N ALA A 180 14.35 -28.56 -27.07
CA ALA A 180 13.27 -29.39 -26.56
C ALA A 180 13.52 -30.85 -26.91
N CYS A 181 13.14 -31.74 -26.00
CA CYS A 181 13.15 -33.18 -26.22
C CYS A 181 11.88 -33.82 -25.67
N ILE A 182 11.49 -34.93 -26.28
CA ILE A 182 10.45 -35.81 -25.75
C ILE A 182 11.07 -37.16 -25.46
N LEU A 183 10.93 -37.62 -24.23
CA LEU A 183 11.36 -38.95 -23.81
C LEU A 183 10.12 -39.85 -23.70
N GLU A 184 10.05 -40.85 -24.57
CA GLU A 184 8.99 -41.85 -24.59
C GLU A 184 9.47 -43.12 -23.87
N SER A 185 8.67 -43.62 -22.94
CA SER A 185 8.91 -44.87 -22.20
C SER A 185 7.61 -45.69 -22.12
N GLU A 186 7.70 -46.95 -21.69
CA GLU A 186 6.51 -47.82 -21.53
C GLU A 186 5.48 -47.25 -20.54
N ILE A 187 5.95 -46.45 -19.57
CA ILE A 187 5.12 -45.85 -18.53
C ILE A 187 4.56 -44.47 -18.91
N GLY A 188 5.03 -43.88 -20.02
CA GLY A 188 4.53 -42.58 -20.48
C GLY A 188 5.57 -41.72 -21.21
N LEU A 189 5.13 -40.48 -21.47
CA LEU A 189 5.87 -39.45 -22.21
C LEU A 189 6.30 -38.34 -21.25
N VAL A 190 7.57 -37.92 -21.35
CA VAL A 190 8.12 -36.78 -20.63
C VAL A 190 8.61 -35.75 -21.64
N GLU A 191 7.98 -34.58 -21.64
CA GLU A 191 8.42 -33.43 -22.42
C GLU A 191 9.35 -32.57 -21.57
N ALA A 192 10.53 -32.24 -22.10
CA ALA A 192 11.46 -31.34 -21.46
C ALA A 192 11.92 -30.28 -22.45
N SER A 193 11.91 -29.02 -22.01
CA SER A 193 12.46 -27.90 -22.77
C SER A 193 12.99 -26.85 -21.82
N ILE A 194 13.97 -26.08 -22.29
CA ILE A 194 14.50 -24.94 -21.51
C ILE A 194 13.39 -23.94 -21.24
N ASP A 195 12.63 -23.57 -22.27
CA ASP A 195 11.52 -22.61 -22.13
C ASP A 195 10.45 -23.11 -21.16
N GLY A 196 10.13 -24.40 -21.18
CA GLY A 196 9.18 -25.01 -20.24
C GLY A 196 9.67 -24.93 -18.80
N GLN A 197 10.97 -25.14 -18.56
CA GLN A 197 11.56 -25.01 -17.22
C GLN A 197 11.59 -23.56 -16.73
N ILE A 198 11.95 -22.61 -17.60
CA ILE A 198 11.91 -21.18 -17.29
C ILE A 198 10.47 -20.75 -16.93
N GLN A 199 9.46 -21.19 -17.71
CA GLN A 199 8.06 -20.90 -17.42
C GLN A 199 7.58 -21.54 -16.11
N ALA A 200 8.01 -22.78 -15.82
CA ALA A 200 7.68 -23.42 -14.55
C ALA A 200 8.27 -22.66 -13.36
N LEU A 201 9.51 -22.17 -13.48
CA LEU A 201 10.18 -21.36 -12.48
C LEU A 201 9.46 -20.01 -12.28
N GLU A 202 9.09 -19.34 -13.37
CA GLU A 202 8.34 -18.08 -13.34
C GLU A 202 6.99 -18.25 -12.61
N ARG A 203 6.23 -19.30 -12.94
CA ARG A 203 4.97 -19.62 -12.26
C ARG A 203 5.17 -19.92 -10.77
N ALA A 204 6.26 -20.60 -10.43
CA ALA A 204 6.59 -20.87 -9.03
C ALA A 204 6.89 -19.58 -8.26
N PHE A 205 7.67 -18.66 -8.84
CA PHE A 205 7.93 -17.35 -8.25
C PHE A 205 6.66 -16.51 -8.12
N GLN A 206 5.84 -16.44 -9.18
CA GLN A 206 4.55 -15.74 -9.14
C GLN A 206 3.62 -16.32 -8.08
N LYS A 207 3.62 -17.65 -7.89
CA LYS A 207 2.82 -18.29 -6.83
C LYS A 207 3.34 -17.95 -5.43
N VAL A 208 4.66 -17.95 -5.22
CA VAL A 208 5.24 -17.71 -3.89
C VAL A 208 5.14 -16.24 -3.49
N LEU A 209 5.33 -15.33 -4.44
CA LEU A 209 5.32 -13.88 -4.19
C LEU A 209 3.89 -13.33 -4.31
N GLY A 210 3.16 -13.66 -5.37
CA GLY A 210 1.79 -13.20 -5.59
C GLY A 210 0.70 -13.89 -4.74
N SER A 211 1.04 -14.80 -3.83
CA SER A 211 0.07 -15.40 -2.88
C SER A 211 -0.09 -14.62 -1.57
N ARG A 212 0.62 -13.51 -1.40
CA ARG A 212 0.63 -12.71 -0.17
C ARG A 212 -0.16 -11.41 -0.24
N VAL A 213 -0.87 -11.17 -1.34
CA VAL A 213 -1.86 -10.09 -1.48
C VAL A 213 -3.26 -10.66 -1.30
#